data_AF-A0A1E5V6P3-F1
#
_entry.id   AF-A0A1E5V6P3-F1
#
_cell.length_a   1.000
_cell.length_b   1.000
_cell.length_c   1.000
_cell.angle_alpha   90.00
_cell.angle_beta   90.00
_cell.angle_gamma   90.00
#
_symmetry.space_group_name_H-M   'P 1'
#
loop_
_entity.id
_entity.type
_entity.pdbx_description
1 polymer ?
#
loop_
_entity_poly.entity_id
_entity_poly.type
_entity_poly.pdbx_seq_one_letter_code
_entity_poly.pdbx_strand_id
1 'polypeptide(L)'
;MAFRLSPPFLTARFTPSQAAAARRRTRTRLFSPSADARAPCFRRPYTSVLIVPTGVGAAVGGFAGDALPVARTLAAVADCVVSHPNVLNAAMLYWPMPNTLYVEGYALDRFAEGSWALQPVHQNKVGLVLDSGIEEDLRLRHLQVADAARASLGLPVVEYIVTDAPLEIKTWFDSKCGKSTGSVKNSDSLLRAVDTLVNRSDVNAVAVVARFPDDDPEDSDCYREGKGVDLLAGVEAIISHLIVKEFKIPAAHAPAVLPPPLSPLVCPRSAAEEIGYTFLPCVLAGLSNAPQYVMRRRGTLDSGCIVAGDVDSVILPKDSCGGDGTLAFARAARKHKPLIITVQENETVLDDTPDKFGIEALSVSNYWEAIGVVAAHKAGVNPKALRRKGIDHLKSPQRFCSARSSDPRPSVRPPVYEKVNVQQLARQI
;
A
#
# COMPACT_ATOMS: atom_id res chain seq x y z
N MET A 1 -38.21 24.46 -23.76
CA MET A 1 -36.77 24.71 -23.56
C MET A 1 -36.17 23.47 -22.94
N ALA A 2 -35.46 22.67 -23.73
CA ALA A 2 -34.87 21.40 -23.32
C ALA A 2 -33.38 21.61 -23.03
N PHE A 3 -32.95 21.32 -21.80
CA PHE A 3 -31.53 21.27 -21.44
C PHE A 3 -30.97 19.90 -21.80
N ARG A 4 -29.93 19.91 -22.63
CA ARG A 4 -29.15 18.73 -23.03
C ARG A 4 -28.20 18.35 -21.90
N LEU A 5 -28.25 17.10 -21.46
CA LEU A 5 -27.18 16.45 -20.71
C LEU A 5 -26.42 15.52 -21.68
N SER A 6 -25.10 15.62 -21.68
CA SER A 6 -24.18 14.84 -22.51
C SER A 6 -24.14 13.36 -22.09
N PRO A 7 -24.01 12.40 -23.03
CA PRO A 7 -23.96 10.98 -22.69
C PRO A 7 -22.52 10.50 -22.39
N PRO A 8 -22.30 9.60 -21.41
CA PRO A 8 -21.13 8.74 -21.40
C PRO A 8 -21.39 7.52 -22.30
N PHE A 9 -20.32 6.94 -22.83
CA PHE A 9 -20.25 5.69 -23.60
C PHE A 9 -20.43 5.80 -25.14
N LEU A 10 -19.31 5.61 -25.84
CA LEU A 10 -19.22 5.40 -27.28
C LEU A 10 -19.89 4.07 -27.66
N THR A 11 -21.01 4.13 -28.38
CA THR A 11 -21.60 2.97 -29.07
C THR A 11 -20.83 2.70 -30.37
N ALA A 12 -19.95 1.71 -30.38
CA ALA A 12 -19.40 1.15 -31.61
C ALA A 12 -20.50 0.35 -32.32
N ARG A 13 -20.91 0.80 -33.50
CA ARG A 13 -21.83 0.09 -34.40
C ARG A 13 -21.12 -1.15 -34.97
N PHE A 14 -21.56 -2.34 -34.58
CA PHE A 14 -21.27 -3.56 -35.31
C PHE A 14 -22.22 -3.66 -36.51
N THR A 15 -21.67 -3.66 -37.72
CA THR A 15 -22.37 -4.09 -38.94
C THR A 15 -21.92 -5.51 -39.30
N PRO A 16 -22.84 -6.46 -39.57
CA PRO A 16 -22.45 -7.76 -40.09
C PRO A 16 -22.33 -7.70 -41.61
N SER A 17 -21.18 -8.11 -42.16
CA SER A 17 -21.07 -8.46 -43.58
C SER A 17 -20.82 -9.96 -43.73
N GLN A 18 -21.55 -10.56 -44.66
CA GLN A 18 -21.50 -11.97 -45.00
C GLN A 18 -20.36 -12.28 -45.99
N ALA A 19 -19.80 -13.48 -45.79
CA ALA A 19 -19.39 -14.49 -46.77
C ALA A 19 -18.03 -14.42 -47.51
N ALA A 20 -17.36 -15.57 -47.36
CA ALA A 20 -16.54 -16.34 -48.33
C ALA A 20 -15.06 -15.96 -48.55
N ALA A 21 -14.16 -16.83 -48.06
CA ALA A 21 -13.44 -17.79 -48.89
C ALA A 21 -12.42 -18.60 -48.07
N ALA A 22 -12.44 -19.92 -48.24
CA ALA A 22 -11.48 -20.85 -47.68
C ALA A 22 -10.09 -20.68 -48.34
N ARG A 23 -9.05 -20.42 -47.55
CA ARG A 23 -7.65 -20.55 -47.97
C ARG A 23 -6.88 -21.46 -47.02
N ARG A 24 -6.33 -22.53 -47.60
CA ARG A 24 -5.37 -23.51 -47.05
C ARG A 24 -4.37 -22.85 -46.11
N ARG A 25 -4.37 -23.28 -44.84
CA ARG A 25 -3.29 -23.00 -43.88
C ARG A 25 -2.14 -23.99 -44.08
N THR A 26 -1.02 -23.49 -44.60
CA THR A 26 0.30 -24.09 -44.42
C THR A 26 0.68 -24.01 -42.94
N ARG A 27 1.02 -25.15 -42.34
CA ARG A 27 1.52 -25.27 -40.96
C ARG A 27 2.87 -24.56 -40.84
N THR A 28 2.87 -23.32 -40.36
CA THR A 28 4.02 -22.77 -39.62
C THR A 28 3.79 -23.07 -38.14
N ARG A 29 4.67 -23.86 -37.54
CA ARG A 29 4.72 -24.05 -36.08
C ARG A 29 5.05 -22.69 -35.46
N LEU A 30 4.02 -21.96 -35.02
CA LEU A 30 4.24 -20.93 -34.02
C LEU A 30 4.68 -21.64 -32.75
N PHE A 31 5.91 -21.38 -32.32
CA PHE A 31 6.32 -21.62 -30.95
C PHE A 31 5.45 -20.74 -30.07
N SER A 32 4.43 -21.34 -29.44
CA SER A 32 3.79 -20.76 -28.27
C SER A 32 4.86 -20.70 -27.18
N PRO A 33 5.20 -19.53 -26.62
CA PRO A 33 5.92 -19.52 -25.37
C PRO A 33 4.92 -19.99 -24.31
N SER A 34 5.07 -21.23 -23.85
CA SER A 34 4.51 -21.59 -22.55
C SER A 34 5.19 -20.66 -21.54
N ALA A 35 4.45 -19.64 -21.08
CA ALA A 35 4.77 -19.00 -19.82
C ALA A 35 4.82 -20.09 -18.74
N ASP A 36 5.72 -19.94 -17.78
CA ASP A 36 6.00 -20.84 -16.66
C ASP A 36 7.14 -21.86 -16.81
N ALA A 37 8.06 -21.64 -17.75
CA ALA A 37 9.45 -22.03 -17.49
C ALA A 37 10.17 -20.83 -16.87
N ARG A 38 10.17 -20.72 -15.52
CA ARG A 38 11.08 -19.79 -14.82
C ARG A 38 12.50 -20.17 -15.22
N ALA A 39 13.11 -19.38 -16.10
CA ALA A 39 14.52 -19.49 -16.40
C ALA A 39 15.31 -19.43 -15.08
N PRO A 40 16.42 -20.17 -14.92
CA PRO A 40 17.25 -20.09 -13.72
C PRO A 40 17.67 -18.63 -13.52
N CYS A 41 17.05 -17.99 -12.53
CA CYS A 41 17.30 -16.60 -12.22
C CYS A 41 18.55 -16.54 -11.35
N PHE A 42 19.62 -15.92 -11.87
CA PHE A 42 20.84 -15.64 -11.11
C PHE A 42 20.64 -14.61 -9.97
N ARG A 43 19.41 -14.10 -9.79
CA ARG A 43 19.04 -13.11 -8.77
C ARG A 43 17.88 -13.63 -7.93
N ARG A 44 17.88 -13.31 -6.64
CA ARG A 44 16.72 -13.59 -5.76
C ARG A 44 15.49 -12.79 -6.24
N PRO A 45 14.26 -13.26 -5.95
CA PRO A 45 13.04 -12.50 -6.24
C PRO A 45 13.09 -11.11 -5.61
N TYR A 46 12.66 -10.10 -6.36
CA TYR A 46 12.59 -8.73 -5.90
C TYR A 46 11.27 -8.49 -5.14
N THR A 47 11.37 -8.18 -3.84
CA THR A 47 10.21 -7.99 -2.97
C THR A 47 10.00 -6.51 -2.64
N SER A 48 8.80 -6.01 -2.90
CA SER A 48 8.39 -4.65 -2.55
C SER A 48 7.31 -4.66 -1.47
N VAL A 49 7.42 -3.75 -0.50
CA VAL A 49 6.34 -3.46 0.44
C VAL A 49 5.68 -2.15 0.03
N LEU A 50 4.35 -2.12 -0.03
CA LEU A 50 3.55 -0.92 -0.26
C LEU A 50 2.70 -0.63 0.98
N ILE A 51 2.91 0.54 1.57
CA ILE A 51 2.24 0.99 2.80
C ILE A 51 1.45 2.26 2.49
N VAL A 52 0.17 2.27 2.81
CA VAL A 52 -0.66 3.47 2.90
C VAL A 52 -1.42 3.40 4.23
N PRO A 53 -0.99 4.12 5.27
CA PRO A 53 -1.57 3.95 6.60
C PRO A 53 -3.08 4.17 6.60
N THR A 54 -3.77 3.38 7.40
CA THR A 54 -5.21 3.45 7.57
C THR A 54 -5.59 4.65 8.45
N GLY A 55 -6.67 5.36 8.10
CA GLY A 55 -7.23 6.43 8.93
C GLY A 55 -6.44 7.73 8.98
N VAL A 56 -5.55 7.97 8.01
CA VAL A 56 -4.74 9.21 7.93
C VAL A 56 -5.11 10.14 6.76
N GLY A 57 -6.19 9.82 6.03
CA GLY A 57 -6.67 10.65 4.91
C GLY A 57 -5.67 10.75 3.75
N ALA A 58 -5.04 9.63 3.38
CA ALA A 58 -4.05 9.61 2.31
C ALA A 58 -4.66 10.04 0.96
N ALA A 59 -3.97 10.95 0.25
CA ALA A 59 -4.39 11.44 -1.05
C ALA A 59 -4.43 10.36 -2.16
N VAL A 60 -3.88 9.17 -1.92
CA VAL A 60 -4.11 7.91 -2.66
C VAL A 60 -4.11 6.76 -1.66
N GLY A 61 -5.17 5.95 -1.61
CA GLY A 61 -5.35 4.86 -0.64
C GLY A 61 -5.97 5.27 0.69
N GLY A 62 -6.47 6.51 0.77
CA GLY A 62 -7.27 7.00 1.89
C GLY A 62 -8.77 6.80 1.72
N PHE A 63 -9.22 6.25 0.58
CA PHE A 63 -10.62 5.94 0.28
C PHE A 63 -10.75 4.48 -0.15
N ALA A 64 -11.95 4.08 -0.55
CA ALA A 64 -12.35 2.72 -0.90
C ALA A 64 -11.52 2.03 -2.00
N GLY A 65 -10.33 1.55 -1.64
CA GLY A 65 -9.43 0.78 -2.50
C GLY A 65 -8.82 1.54 -3.66
N ASP A 66 -8.71 2.86 -3.53
CA ASP A 66 -8.15 3.72 -4.58
C ASP A 66 -6.62 3.62 -4.71
N ALA A 67 -5.95 2.90 -3.79
CA ALA A 67 -4.55 2.46 -3.94
C ALA A 67 -4.39 1.09 -4.64
N LEU A 68 -5.47 0.32 -4.88
CA LEU A 68 -5.40 -0.97 -5.57
C LEU A 68 -4.76 -0.86 -6.98
N PRO A 69 -5.02 0.18 -7.79
CA PRO A 69 -4.31 0.39 -9.06
C PRO A 69 -2.79 0.54 -8.89
N VAL A 70 -2.33 1.18 -7.81
CA VAL A 70 -0.90 1.32 -7.49
C VAL A 70 -0.32 -0.06 -7.17
N ALA A 71 -0.97 -0.81 -6.28
CA ALA A 71 -0.54 -2.16 -5.91
C ALA A 71 -0.46 -3.09 -7.13
N ARG A 72 -1.47 -3.05 -8.01
CA ARG A 72 -1.52 -3.83 -9.24
C ARG A 72 -0.40 -3.47 -10.21
N THR A 73 -0.08 -2.18 -10.34
CA THR A 73 0.99 -1.73 -11.23
C THR A 73 2.36 -2.09 -10.65
N LEU A 74 2.53 -1.97 -9.33
CA LEU A 74 3.72 -2.43 -8.63
C LEU A 74 3.94 -3.95 -8.77
N ALA A 75 2.87 -4.74 -8.66
CA ALA A 75 2.91 -6.18 -8.84
C ALA A 75 3.31 -6.61 -10.27
N ALA A 76 3.16 -5.74 -11.27
CA ALA A 76 3.64 -6.01 -12.62
C ALA A 76 5.17 -5.84 -12.78
N VAL A 77 5.83 -5.12 -11.87
CA VAL A 77 7.28 -4.87 -11.91
C VAL A 77 8.06 -5.64 -10.83
N ALA A 78 7.49 -5.80 -9.63
CA ALA A 78 8.08 -6.59 -8.55
C ALA A 78 7.81 -8.10 -8.73
N ASP A 79 8.65 -8.96 -8.17
CA ASP A 79 8.40 -10.41 -8.17
C ASP A 79 7.46 -10.82 -7.04
N CYS A 80 7.45 -10.06 -5.94
CA CYS A 80 6.52 -10.19 -4.83
C CYS A 80 6.15 -8.80 -4.29
N VAL A 81 4.88 -8.57 -4.00
CA VAL A 81 4.39 -7.38 -3.31
C VAL A 81 3.82 -7.80 -1.96
N VAL A 82 4.18 -7.09 -0.89
CA VAL A 82 3.55 -7.21 0.42
C VAL A 82 2.78 -5.93 0.67
N SER A 83 1.49 -6.04 0.96
CA SER A 83 0.66 -4.89 1.31
C SER A 83 -0.49 -5.30 2.21
N HIS A 84 -1.23 -4.32 2.72
CA HIS A 84 -2.20 -4.51 3.77
C HIS A 84 -3.64 -4.26 3.29
N PRO A 85 -4.66 -4.69 4.07
CA PRO A 85 -6.07 -4.58 3.69
C PRO A 85 -6.47 -3.22 3.11
N ASN A 86 -6.10 -2.12 3.76
CA ASN A 86 -6.45 -0.76 3.30
C ASN A 86 -5.98 -0.42 1.87
N VAL A 87 -4.91 -1.04 1.37
CA VAL A 87 -4.48 -0.86 -0.04
C VAL A 87 -5.22 -1.81 -0.99
N LEU A 88 -5.58 -3.01 -0.52
CA LEU A 88 -6.01 -4.12 -1.35
C LEU A 88 -7.54 -4.29 -1.42
N ASN A 89 -8.24 -3.81 -0.40
CA ASN A 89 -9.69 -3.88 -0.28
C ASN A 89 -10.35 -2.70 -0.97
N ALA A 90 -11.43 -2.95 -1.71
CA ALA A 90 -12.24 -1.93 -2.37
C ALA A 90 -13.74 -2.25 -2.20
N ALA A 91 -14.17 -2.48 -0.95
CA ALA A 91 -15.52 -2.92 -0.58
C ALA A 91 -15.99 -4.17 -1.36
N MET A 92 -16.88 -4.01 -2.32
CA MET A 92 -17.37 -5.09 -3.18
C MET A 92 -16.38 -5.49 -4.28
N LEU A 93 -15.40 -4.63 -4.57
CA LEU A 93 -14.39 -4.84 -5.60
C LEU A 93 -13.12 -5.42 -4.98
N TYR A 94 -12.50 -6.33 -5.71
CA TYR A 94 -11.15 -6.82 -5.43
C TYR A 94 -10.52 -7.24 -6.76
N TRP A 95 -9.20 -7.31 -6.80
CA TRP A 95 -8.48 -7.71 -8.00
C TRP A 95 -7.50 -8.86 -7.69
N PRO A 96 -7.61 -10.02 -8.35
CA PRO A 96 -6.67 -11.11 -8.15
C PRO A 96 -5.25 -10.70 -8.57
N MET A 97 -4.30 -10.79 -7.63
CA MET A 97 -2.87 -10.55 -7.86
C MET A 97 -2.06 -11.73 -7.31
N PRO A 98 -1.57 -12.64 -8.17
CA PRO A 98 -0.98 -13.91 -7.75
C PRO A 98 0.37 -13.76 -7.02
N ASN A 99 1.01 -12.60 -7.13
CA ASN A 99 2.29 -12.29 -6.49
C ASN A 99 2.17 -11.21 -5.40
N THR A 100 0.98 -11.04 -4.83
CA THR A 100 0.74 -10.09 -3.72
C THR A 100 0.35 -10.83 -2.45
N LEU A 101 1.01 -10.53 -1.34
CA LEU A 101 0.70 -11.03 -0.02
C LEU A 101 -0.15 -10.02 0.76
N TYR A 102 -1.31 -10.49 1.22
CA TYR A 102 -2.29 -9.73 2.01
C TYR A 102 -1.95 -9.81 3.51
N VAL A 103 -1.31 -8.77 4.05
CA VAL A 103 -0.75 -8.78 5.42
C VAL A 103 -1.35 -7.65 6.24
N GLU A 104 -2.00 -7.98 7.36
CA GLU A 104 -2.54 -6.99 8.29
C GLU A 104 -1.43 -6.07 8.84
N GLY A 105 -1.78 -4.82 9.21
CA GLY A 105 -0.83 -3.77 9.57
C GLY A 105 0.10 -4.14 10.74
N TYR A 106 -0.42 -4.69 11.84
CA TYR A 106 0.41 -5.17 12.93
C TYR A 106 1.33 -6.32 12.51
N ALA A 107 0.80 -7.29 11.74
CA ALA A 107 1.63 -8.37 11.22
C ALA A 107 2.76 -7.82 10.33
N LEU A 108 2.49 -6.77 9.55
CA LEU A 108 3.49 -6.09 8.73
C LEU A 108 4.57 -5.44 9.59
N ASP A 109 4.21 -4.81 10.71
CA ASP A 109 5.16 -4.26 11.68
C ASP A 109 6.04 -5.37 12.28
N ARG A 110 5.45 -6.47 12.75
CA ARG A 110 6.18 -7.62 13.30
C ARG A 110 7.08 -8.30 12.26
N PHE A 111 6.64 -8.33 11.00
CA PHE A 111 7.43 -8.79 9.87
C PHE A 111 8.63 -7.87 9.62
N ALA A 112 8.42 -6.56 9.58
CA ALA A 112 9.49 -5.57 9.36
C ALA A 112 10.55 -5.59 10.46
N GLU A 113 10.14 -5.82 11.72
CA GLU A 113 11.05 -6.03 12.86
C GLU A 113 11.87 -7.34 12.74
N GLY A 114 11.52 -8.24 11.82
CA GLY A 114 12.12 -9.56 11.70
C GLY A 114 11.69 -10.53 12.80
N SER A 115 10.66 -10.19 13.58
CA SER A 115 10.08 -11.08 14.59
C SER A 115 9.28 -12.21 13.95
N TRP A 116 8.57 -11.89 12.87
CA TRP A 116 7.74 -12.83 12.13
C TRP A 116 8.28 -13.01 10.70
N ALA A 117 8.01 -14.18 10.13
CA ALA A 117 8.16 -14.47 8.71
C ALA A 117 6.78 -14.71 8.11
N LEU A 118 6.63 -14.44 6.81
CA LEU A 118 5.40 -14.66 6.08
C LEU A 118 5.51 -15.98 5.33
N GLN A 119 4.59 -16.91 5.59
CA GLN A 119 4.49 -18.19 4.90
C GLN A 119 3.36 -18.11 3.87
N PRO A 120 3.66 -17.98 2.57
CA PRO A 120 2.64 -18.07 1.53
C PRO A 120 1.88 -19.40 1.62
N VAL A 121 0.59 -19.34 1.34
CA VAL A 121 -0.33 -20.48 1.35
C VAL A 121 -1.07 -20.58 0.02
N HIS A 122 -1.57 -21.77 -0.30
CA HIS A 122 -2.47 -21.94 -1.43
C HIS A 122 -3.89 -21.51 -1.08
N GLN A 123 -4.32 -21.80 0.15
CA GLN A 123 -5.67 -21.53 0.62
C GLN A 123 -5.71 -21.56 2.16
N ASN A 124 -6.43 -20.62 2.77
CA ASN A 124 -6.76 -20.60 4.19
C ASN A 124 -8.13 -21.26 4.47
N LYS A 125 -8.43 -21.52 5.74
CA LYS A 125 -9.80 -21.78 6.23
C LYS A 125 -10.27 -20.51 6.92
N VAL A 126 -11.22 -19.81 6.29
CA VAL A 126 -11.68 -18.50 6.77
C VAL A 126 -12.89 -18.68 7.67
N GLY A 127 -12.80 -18.18 8.90
CA GLY A 127 -13.93 -18.06 9.83
C GLY A 127 -14.47 -16.64 9.84
N LEU A 128 -15.79 -16.51 10.07
CA LEU A 128 -16.49 -15.23 10.09
C LEU A 128 -17.02 -14.92 11.49
N VAL A 129 -16.57 -13.81 12.09
CA VAL A 129 -17.15 -13.30 13.33
C VAL A 129 -18.13 -12.18 12.99
N LEU A 130 -19.36 -12.28 13.49
CA LEU A 130 -20.39 -11.26 13.37
C LEU A 130 -20.66 -10.66 14.75
N ASP A 131 -20.57 -9.34 14.86
CA ASP A 131 -20.97 -8.63 16.08
C ASP A 131 -22.46 -8.83 16.36
N SER A 132 -22.82 -9.21 17.58
CA SER A 132 -24.22 -9.35 18.02
C SER A 132 -24.99 -8.03 18.02
N GLY A 133 -24.29 -6.89 17.97
CA GLY A 133 -24.89 -5.57 17.79
C GLY A 133 -25.46 -5.31 16.39
N ILE A 134 -25.16 -6.15 15.39
CA ILE A 134 -25.66 -5.99 14.02
C ILE A 134 -27.16 -6.36 13.96
N GLU A 135 -27.95 -5.49 13.35
CA GLU A 135 -29.37 -5.70 13.10
C GLU A 135 -29.63 -6.94 12.24
N GLU A 136 -30.77 -7.61 12.42
CA GLU A 136 -31.05 -8.91 11.79
C GLU A 136 -30.94 -8.88 10.25
N ASP A 137 -31.52 -7.86 9.61
CA ASP A 137 -31.46 -7.69 8.16
C ASP A 137 -30.04 -7.41 7.67
N LEU A 138 -29.27 -6.59 8.39
CA LEU A 138 -27.90 -6.27 8.03
C LEU A 138 -26.99 -7.50 8.22
N ARG A 139 -27.21 -8.28 9.28
CA ARG A 139 -26.54 -9.55 9.52
C ARG A 139 -26.83 -10.56 8.42
N LEU A 140 -28.10 -10.66 7.99
CA LEU A 140 -28.49 -11.53 6.88
C LEU A 140 -27.75 -11.18 5.59
N ARG A 141 -27.57 -9.89 5.28
CA ARG A 141 -26.79 -9.45 4.10
C ARG A 141 -25.34 -9.91 4.16
N HIS A 142 -24.70 -9.86 5.32
CA HIS A 142 -23.33 -10.37 5.49
C HIS A 142 -23.24 -11.90 5.33
N LEU A 143 -24.23 -12.64 5.84
CA LEU A 143 -24.33 -14.08 5.63
C LEU A 143 -24.53 -14.43 4.15
N GLN A 144 -25.38 -13.69 3.44
CA GLN A 144 -25.57 -13.85 1.99
C GLN A 144 -24.29 -13.56 1.20
N VAL A 145 -23.45 -12.63 1.66
CA VAL A 145 -22.13 -12.39 1.05
C VAL A 145 -21.19 -13.58 1.27
N ALA A 146 -21.19 -14.17 2.46
CA ALA A 146 -20.42 -15.39 2.72
C ALA A 146 -20.87 -16.55 1.83
N ASP A 147 -22.19 -16.76 1.69
CA ASP A 147 -22.76 -17.77 0.80
C ASP A 147 -22.41 -17.50 -0.68
N ALA A 148 -22.52 -16.24 -1.12
CA ALA A 148 -22.18 -15.84 -2.48
C ALA A 148 -20.68 -16.02 -2.77
N ALA A 149 -19.80 -15.69 -1.81
CA ALA A 149 -18.36 -15.91 -1.91
C ALA A 149 -18.01 -17.40 -2.00
N ARG A 150 -18.68 -18.25 -1.22
CA ARG A 150 -18.53 -19.71 -1.32
C ARG A 150 -18.97 -20.23 -2.69
N ALA A 151 -20.17 -19.84 -3.14
CA ALA A 151 -20.78 -20.37 -4.35
C ALA A 151 -20.18 -19.84 -5.65
N SER A 152 -19.85 -18.55 -5.70
CA SER A 152 -19.46 -17.87 -6.94
C SER A 152 -17.94 -17.76 -7.11
N LEU A 153 -17.22 -17.61 -6.00
CA LEU A 153 -15.77 -17.43 -6.00
C LEU A 153 -15.02 -18.67 -5.52
N GLY A 154 -15.72 -19.65 -4.93
CA GLY A 154 -15.11 -20.86 -4.37
C GLY A 154 -14.29 -20.59 -3.11
N LEU A 155 -14.61 -19.52 -2.37
CA LEU A 155 -13.82 -19.15 -1.19
C LEU A 155 -14.07 -20.09 0.00
N PRO A 156 -13.02 -20.40 0.79
CA PRO A 156 -13.06 -21.38 1.87
C PRO A 156 -13.62 -20.79 3.18
N VAL A 157 -14.82 -20.21 3.12
CA VAL A 157 -15.51 -19.70 4.31
C VAL A 157 -16.22 -20.85 5.01
N VAL A 158 -15.64 -21.33 6.11
CA VAL A 158 -16.01 -22.64 6.69
C VAL A 158 -17.06 -22.55 7.80
N GLU A 159 -17.03 -21.49 8.60
CA GLU A 159 -17.93 -21.32 9.75
C GLU A 159 -18.10 -19.83 10.09
N TYR A 160 -19.23 -19.49 10.72
CA TYR A 160 -19.43 -18.19 11.34
C TYR A 160 -19.85 -18.34 12.80
N ILE A 161 -19.54 -17.31 13.60
CA ILE A 161 -19.98 -17.19 14.99
C ILE A 161 -20.47 -15.77 15.24
N VAL A 162 -21.45 -15.64 16.15
CA VAL A 162 -21.91 -14.34 16.64
C VAL A 162 -21.27 -14.08 17.99
N THR A 163 -20.80 -12.86 18.24
CA THR A 163 -20.23 -12.47 19.54
C THR A 163 -21.26 -12.62 20.66
N ASP A 164 -20.83 -12.87 21.91
CA ASP A 164 -21.76 -13.09 23.03
C ASP A 164 -22.26 -11.78 23.68
N ALA A 165 -21.63 -10.66 23.34
CA ALA A 165 -22.05 -9.30 23.65
C ALA A 165 -21.72 -8.35 22.48
N PRO A 166 -22.50 -7.26 22.29
CA PRO A 166 -22.23 -6.26 21.25
C PRO A 166 -20.87 -5.61 21.45
N LEU A 167 -20.12 -5.31 20.39
CA LEU A 167 -18.78 -4.74 20.54
C LEU A 167 -18.79 -3.28 21.04
N GLU A 168 -19.90 -2.57 20.83
CA GLU A 168 -20.12 -1.17 21.21
C GLU A 168 -18.97 -0.25 20.73
N ILE A 169 -18.80 -0.17 19.42
CA ILE A 169 -17.77 0.65 18.78
C ILE A 169 -18.06 2.14 18.96
N LYS A 170 -17.00 2.92 19.20
CA LYS A 170 -17.01 4.38 19.15
C LYS A 170 -15.86 4.87 18.30
N THR A 171 -16.10 5.90 17.49
CA THR A 171 -15.12 6.51 16.57
C THR A 171 -14.98 8.01 16.87
N TRP A 172 -13.79 8.56 16.65
CA TRP A 172 -13.51 10.01 16.72
C TRP A 172 -12.21 10.36 15.98
N PHE A 173 -12.02 11.64 15.66
CA PHE A 173 -10.74 12.14 15.17
C PHE A 173 -9.81 12.51 16.33
N ASP A 174 -8.53 12.17 16.22
CA ASP A 174 -7.50 12.59 17.15
C ASP A 174 -7.30 14.11 17.08
N SER A 175 -7.48 14.82 18.19
CA SER A 175 -7.45 16.28 18.22
C SER A 175 -6.07 16.90 17.96
N LYS A 176 -4.98 16.10 17.99
CA LYS A 176 -3.62 16.59 17.77
C LYS A 176 -3.19 16.41 16.32
N CYS A 177 -3.53 15.28 15.71
CA CYS A 177 -3.04 14.91 14.37
C CYS A 177 -4.14 14.68 13.33
N GLY A 178 -5.42 14.71 13.70
CA GLY A 178 -6.54 14.60 12.76
C GLY A 178 -6.79 13.20 12.21
N LYS A 179 -6.00 12.19 12.60
CA LYS A 179 -6.25 10.80 12.19
C LYS A 179 -7.51 10.24 12.85
N SER A 180 -8.19 9.30 12.19
CA SER A 180 -9.30 8.59 12.81
C SER A 180 -8.81 7.55 13.81
N THR A 181 -9.58 7.38 14.88
CA THR A 181 -9.30 6.43 15.97
C THR A 181 -10.61 6.08 16.69
N GLY A 182 -10.53 5.23 17.70
CA GLY A 182 -11.69 4.96 18.53
C GLY A 182 -11.49 3.88 19.59
N SER A 183 -12.58 3.23 20.00
CA SER A 183 -12.56 2.17 21.00
C SER A 183 -13.53 1.04 20.70
N VAL A 184 -13.14 -0.17 21.09
CA VAL A 184 -13.99 -1.37 21.16
C VAL A 184 -14.22 -1.68 22.64
N LYS A 185 -15.45 -1.55 23.14
CA LYS A 185 -15.73 -1.67 24.58
C LYS A 185 -15.63 -3.13 25.06
N ASN A 186 -16.31 -4.04 24.36
CA ASN A 186 -16.38 -5.45 24.73
C ASN A 186 -15.42 -6.28 23.86
N SER A 187 -14.14 -5.93 23.88
CA SER A 187 -13.10 -6.61 23.07
C SER A 187 -12.86 -8.06 23.49
N ASP A 188 -13.15 -8.41 24.73
CA ASP A 188 -13.14 -9.76 25.25
C ASP A 188 -14.17 -10.68 24.57
N SER A 189 -15.36 -10.14 24.25
CA SER A 189 -16.41 -10.83 23.48
C SER A 189 -15.90 -11.21 22.07
N LEU A 190 -15.20 -10.28 21.41
CA LEU A 190 -14.52 -10.55 20.14
C LEU A 190 -13.49 -11.68 20.27
N LEU A 191 -12.58 -11.58 21.25
CA LEU A 191 -11.52 -12.57 21.43
C LEU A 191 -12.09 -13.97 21.76
N ARG A 192 -13.15 -14.09 22.57
CA ARG A 192 -13.82 -15.38 22.83
C ARG A 192 -14.42 -16.00 21.57
N ALA A 193 -15.05 -15.18 20.73
CA ALA A 193 -15.63 -15.63 19.46
C ALA A 193 -14.54 -16.17 18.51
N VAL A 194 -13.43 -15.44 18.40
CA VAL A 194 -12.27 -15.85 17.59
C VAL A 194 -11.62 -17.12 18.15
N ASP A 195 -11.39 -17.20 19.46
CA ASP A 195 -10.83 -18.37 20.13
C ASP A 195 -11.66 -19.63 19.84
N THR A 196 -12.99 -19.48 19.85
CA THR A 196 -13.91 -20.57 19.53
C THR A 196 -13.72 -21.05 18.09
N LEU A 197 -13.66 -20.16 17.10
CA LEU A 197 -13.43 -20.53 15.70
C LEU A 197 -12.07 -21.20 15.49
N VAL A 198 -11.02 -20.67 16.10
CA VAL A 198 -9.66 -21.21 15.97
C VAL A 198 -9.58 -22.61 16.60
N ASN A 199 -10.04 -22.77 17.83
CA ASN A 199 -9.84 -24.00 18.60
C ASN A 199 -10.87 -25.09 18.29
N ARG A 200 -12.11 -24.75 17.92
CA ARG A 200 -13.16 -25.74 17.64
C ARG A 200 -13.30 -26.08 16.16
N SER A 201 -13.03 -25.11 15.29
CA SER A 201 -13.30 -25.20 13.85
C SER A 201 -12.05 -25.25 12.99
N ASP A 202 -10.87 -25.20 13.62
CA ASP A 202 -9.56 -25.23 12.95
C ASP A 202 -9.45 -24.13 11.87
N VAL A 203 -10.02 -22.96 12.16
CA VAL A 203 -9.92 -21.76 11.34
C VAL A 203 -8.51 -21.18 11.47
N ASN A 204 -7.91 -20.78 10.35
CA ASN A 204 -6.56 -20.21 10.33
C ASN A 204 -6.51 -18.80 9.69
N ALA A 205 -7.65 -18.20 9.38
CA ALA A 205 -7.78 -16.78 9.02
C ALA A 205 -9.17 -16.28 9.42
N VAL A 206 -9.30 -15.04 9.88
CA VAL A 206 -10.58 -14.54 10.43
C VAL A 206 -11.02 -13.24 9.77
N ALA A 207 -12.24 -13.24 9.27
CA ALA A 207 -12.97 -12.03 8.90
C ALA A 207 -13.85 -11.59 10.07
N VAL A 208 -13.82 -10.31 10.42
CA VAL A 208 -14.73 -9.74 11.44
C VAL A 208 -15.65 -8.72 10.79
N VAL A 209 -16.94 -8.84 11.07
CA VAL A 209 -17.92 -7.80 10.76
C VAL A 209 -18.39 -7.21 12.08
N ALA A 210 -18.16 -5.91 12.26
CA ALA A 210 -18.55 -5.22 13.48
C ALA A 210 -19.58 -4.12 13.21
N ARG A 211 -20.53 -3.90 14.12
CA ARG A 211 -21.50 -2.81 14.00
C ARG A 211 -20.82 -1.49 14.37
N PHE A 212 -20.64 -0.62 13.40
CA PHE A 212 -20.15 0.74 13.63
C PHE A 212 -21.32 1.66 13.97
N PRO A 213 -21.12 2.80 14.66
CA PRO A 213 -22.16 3.81 14.76
C PRO A 213 -22.57 4.31 13.36
N ASP A 214 -23.82 4.72 13.21
CA ASP A 214 -24.23 5.45 12.00
C ASP A 214 -23.65 6.87 12.08
N ASP A 215 -23.03 7.32 10.98
CA ASP A 215 -22.29 8.59 10.96
C ASP A 215 -23.19 9.82 11.23
N ASP A 216 -22.59 10.87 11.79
CA ASP A 216 -23.15 12.20 11.71
C ASP A 216 -23.08 12.67 10.24
N PRO A 217 -24.19 13.13 9.63
CA PRO A 217 -24.23 13.49 8.21
C PRO A 217 -23.09 14.41 7.74
N GLU A 218 -22.66 15.36 8.58
CA GLU A 218 -21.65 16.36 8.21
C GLU A 218 -20.25 15.75 8.02
N ASP A 219 -19.85 14.78 8.85
CA ASP A 219 -18.56 14.11 8.77
C ASP A 219 -18.53 13.05 7.64
N SER A 220 -19.67 12.36 7.42
CA SER A 220 -19.82 11.35 6.36
C SER A 220 -19.78 11.94 4.95
N ASP A 221 -20.43 13.10 4.75
CA ASP A 221 -20.56 13.71 3.42
C ASP A 221 -19.20 14.19 2.88
N CYS A 222 -18.30 14.69 3.74
CA CYS A 222 -16.95 15.09 3.32
C CYS A 222 -16.16 13.91 2.75
N TYR A 223 -16.15 12.77 3.44
CA TYR A 223 -15.44 11.55 3.01
C TYR A 223 -16.01 10.98 1.71
N ARG A 224 -17.34 10.92 1.59
CA ARG A 224 -18.02 10.44 0.38
C ARG A 224 -17.73 11.32 -0.84
N GLU A 225 -17.54 12.63 -0.64
CA GLU A 225 -17.09 13.57 -1.68
C GLU A 225 -15.58 13.51 -1.97
N GLY A 226 -14.85 12.56 -1.38
CA GLY A 226 -13.41 12.38 -1.63
C GLY A 226 -12.52 13.35 -0.85
N LYS A 227 -12.98 13.82 0.32
CA LYS A 227 -12.27 14.79 1.17
C LYS A 227 -12.16 14.28 2.60
N GLY A 228 -11.12 14.69 3.31
CA GLY A 228 -10.97 14.36 4.74
C GLY A 228 -10.52 12.93 4.99
N VAL A 229 -10.79 12.46 6.20
CA VAL A 229 -10.32 11.18 6.74
C VAL A 229 -11.51 10.27 6.98
N ASP A 230 -11.42 9.00 6.58
CA ASP A 230 -12.41 7.99 6.95
C ASP A 230 -12.45 7.82 8.47
N LEU A 231 -13.59 8.13 9.08
CA LEU A 231 -13.82 8.05 10.52
C LEU A 231 -13.80 6.60 11.05
N LEU A 232 -14.16 5.62 10.23
CA LEU A 232 -14.28 4.22 10.62
C LEU A 232 -12.92 3.50 10.64
N ALA A 233 -12.06 3.87 9.69
CA ALA A 233 -10.74 3.28 9.42
C ALA A 233 -9.86 3.05 10.67
N GLY A 234 -9.87 3.97 11.63
CA GLY A 234 -9.07 3.83 12.85
C GLY A 234 -9.47 2.63 13.72
N VAL A 235 -10.77 2.42 13.96
CA VAL A 235 -11.25 1.31 14.81
C VAL A 235 -11.20 -0.02 14.08
N GLU A 236 -11.50 0.01 12.80
CA GLU A 236 -11.25 -1.05 11.85
C GLU A 236 -9.84 -1.67 12.01
N ALA A 237 -8.79 -0.83 11.98
CA ALA A 237 -7.43 -1.27 12.25
C ALA A 237 -7.24 -1.82 13.67
N ILE A 238 -7.87 -1.23 14.70
CA ILE A 238 -7.80 -1.74 16.08
C ILE A 238 -8.36 -3.16 16.19
N ILE A 239 -9.49 -3.46 15.54
CA ILE A 239 -10.15 -4.78 15.60
C ILE A 239 -9.25 -5.88 15.05
N SER A 240 -8.74 -5.70 13.83
CA SER A 240 -7.88 -6.69 13.19
C SER A 240 -6.53 -6.83 13.91
N HIS A 241 -5.95 -5.72 14.37
CA HIS A 241 -4.72 -5.71 15.18
C HIS A 241 -4.87 -6.52 16.47
N LEU A 242 -5.98 -6.37 17.21
CA LEU A 242 -6.24 -7.13 18.45
C LEU A 242 -6.21 -8.64 18.20
N ILE A 243 -6.82 -9.08 17.10
CA ILE A 243 -6.89 -10.51 16.73
C ILE A 243 -5.52 -11.03 16.32
N VAL A 244 -4.84 -10.33 15.41
CA VAL A 244 -3.53 -10.74 14.91
C VAL A 244 -2.52 -10.81 16.06
N LYS A 245 -2.57 -9.85 16.99
CA LYS A 245 -1.70 -9.83 18.16
C LYS A 245 -1.91 -11.01 19.08
N GLU A 246 -3.15 -11.37 19.37
CA GLU A 246 -3.49 -12.45 20.29
C GLU A 246 -3.25 -13.83 19.64
N PHE A 247 -3.88 -14.07 18.49
CA PHE A 247 -3.97 -15.38 17.85
C PHE A 247 -2.87 -15.64 16.83
N LYS A 248 -2.20 -14.60 16.31
CA LYS A 248 -1.09 -14.72 15.35
C LYS A 248 -1.50 -15.42 14.05
N ILE A 249 -2.74 -15.21 13.64
CA ILE A 249 -3.29 -15.66 12.35
C ILE A 249 -3.73 -14.44 11.53
N PRO A 250 -3.82 -14.53 10.20
CA PRO A 250 -4.37 -13.46 9.38
C PRO A 250 -5.78 -13.05 9.81
N ALA A 251 -5.99 -11.75 9.95
CA ALA A 251 -7.31 -11.20 10.17
C ALA A 251 -7.52 -9.91 9.41
N ALA A 252 -8.77 -9.66 9.04
CA ALA A 252 -9.20 -8.41 8.44
C ALA A 252 -10.67 -8.16 8.82
N HIS A 253 -11.08 -6.90 8.68
CA HIS A 253 -12.37 -6.43 9.15
C HIS A 253 -13.20 -5.88 7.99
N ALA A 254 -14.51 -5.85 8.19
CA ALA A 254 -15.47 -5.07 7.40
C ALA A 254 -16.43 -4.36 8.36
N PRO A 255 -16.80 -3.09 8.10
CA PRO A 255 -17.79 -2.41 8.90
C PRO A 255 -19.19 -2.87 8.47
N ALA A 256 -20.07 -3.08 9.46
CA ALA A 256 -21.50 -3.12 9.26
C ALA A 256 -22.05 -1.73 9.60
N VAL A 257 -22.48 -1.03 8.55
CA VAL A 257 -23.15 0.28 8.61
C VAL A 257 -24.44 0.23 7.81
N LEU A 258 -25.41 1.06 8.17
CA LEU A 258 -26.60 1.21 7.34
C LEU A 258 -26.23 1.88 6.00
N PRO A 259 -26.82 1.44 4.88
CA PRO A 259 -26.58 2.08 3.59
C PRO A 259 -26.96 3.56 3.68
N PRO A 260 -26.05 4.48 3.33
CA PRO A 260 -26.37 5.90 3.36
C PRO A 260 -27.39 6.24 2.24
N PRO A 261 -28.08 7.40 2.33
CA PRO A 261 -28.91 7.88 1.24
C PRO A 261 -28.10 8.05 -0.05
N LEU A 262 -28.75 7.78 -1.19
CA LEU A 262 -28.15 7.97 -2.52
C LEU A 262 -27.72 9.43 -2.69
N SER A 263 -26.45 9.64 -3.10
CA SER A 263 -25.90 10.98 -3.35
C SER A 263 -25.31 11.07 -4.77
N PRO A 264 -25.60 12.14 -5.53
CA PRO A 264 -24.97 12.38 -6.83
C PRO A 264 -23.55 12.97 -6.72
N LEU A 265 -23.11 13.31 -5.50
CA LEU A 265 -21.83 13.98 -5.24
C LEU A 265 -20.70 13.01 -4.86
N VAL A 266 -20.98 11.70 -4.84
CA VAL A 266 -19.99 10.70 -4.45
C VAL A 266 -18.77 10.75 -5.38
N CYS A 267 -17.59 10.83 -4.78
CA CYS A 267 -16.33 10.80 -5.47
C CYS A 267 -16.09 9.42 -6.09
N PRO A 268 -15.54 9.31 -7.31
CA PRO A 268 -15.16 8.03 -7.90
C PRO A 268 -14.22 7.17 -7.01
N ARG A 269 -13.45 7.79 -6.10
CA ARG A 269 -12.55 7.10 -5.16
C ARG A 269 -13.28 6.43 -3.99
N SER A 270 -14.48 6.91 -3.64
CA SER A 270 -15.32 6.36 -2.57
C SER A 270 -16.50 5.53 -3.12
N ALA A 271 -16.79 5.63 -4.43
CA ALA A 271 -17.93 5.00 -5.06
C ALA A 271 -17.98 3.46 -4.94
N ALA A 272 -16.87 2.80 -4.64
CA ALA A 272 -16.85 1.35 -4.41
C ALA A 272 -17.70 0.95 -3.17
N GLU A 273 -17.90 1.86 -2.22
CA GLU A 273 -18.70 1.64 -1.01
C GLU A 273 -20.20 1.75 -1.28
N GLU A 274 -20.59 2.47 -2.35
CA GLU A 274 -22.00 2.65 -2.75
C GLU A 274 -22.57 1.44 -3.51
N ILE A 275 -21.71 0.59 -4.07
CA ILE A 275 -22.10 -0.48 -5.00
C ILE A 275 -22.36 -1.82 -4.31
N GLY A 276 -22.98 -1.80 -3.13
CA GLY A 276 -23.38 -2.99 -2.39
C GLY A 276 -23.92 -2.64 -1.01
N TYR A 277 -24.24 -3.67 -0.23
CA TYR A 277 -24.72 -3.49 1.15
C TYR A 277 -23.64 -3.73 2.20
N THR A 278 -22.46 -4.20 1.81
CA THR A 278 -21.39 -4.62 2.73
C THR A 278 -20.03 -4.40 2.08
N PHE A 279 -18.97 -4.42 2.90
CA PHE A 279 -17.57 -4.31 2.47
C PHE A 279 -16.84 -5.66 2.49
N LEU A 280 -17.55 -6.72 2.88
CA LEU A 280 -17.00 -8.04 3.20
C LEU A 280 -16.39 -8.82 2.00
N PRO A 281 -16.80 -8.68 0.72
CA PRO A 281 -16.27 -9.54 -0.33
C PRO A 281 -14.76 -9.44 -0.54
N CYS A 282 -14.20 -8.23 -0.56
CA CYS A 282 -12.75 -8.04 -0.74
C CYS A 282 -11.93 -8.60 0.43
N VAL A 283 -12.49 -8.52 1.65
CA VAL A 283 -11.91 -9.10 2.87
C VAL A 283 -11.83 -10.61 2.76
N LEU A 284 -12.93 -11.27 2.39
CA LEU A 284 -12.95 -12.73 2.22
C LEU A 284 -11.98 -13.17 1.11
N ALA A 285 -11.93 -12.43 -0.01
CA ALA A 285 -11.01 -12.71 -1.11
C ALA A 285 -9.55 -12.59 -0.67
N GLY A 286 -9.17 -11.51 0.03
CA GLY A 286 -7.82 -11.31 0.53
C GLY A 286 -7.40 -12.33 1.60
N LEU A 287 -8.29 -12.63 2.55
CA LEU A 287 -8.01 -13.62 3.60
C LEU A 287 -7.91 -15.05 3.06
N SER A 288 -8.53 -15.36 1.92
CA SER A 288 -8.49 -16.70 1.33
C SER A 288 -7.06 -17.18 1.01
N ASN A 289 -6.13 -16.26 0.75
CA ASN A 289 -4.74 -16.56 0.40
C ASN A 289 -3.70 -15.74 1.21
N ALA A 290 -4.13 -15.01 2.25
CA ALA A 290 -3.23 -14.29 3.14
C ALA A 290 -2.15 -15.22 3.72
N PRO A 291 -0.86 -14.82 3.74
CA PRO A 291 0.19 -15.66 4.26
C PRO A 291 0.01 -15.91 5.76
N GLN A 292 0.40 -17.10 6.22
CA GLN A 292 0.44 -17.42 7.64
C GLN A 292 1.66 -16.78 8.30
N TYR A 293 1.57 -16.49 9.60
CA TYR A 293 2.63 -15.83 10.35
C TYR A 293 3.48 -16.86 11.11
N VAL A 294 4.77 -16.90 10.80
CA VAL A 294 5.72 -17.83 11.44
C VAL A 294 6.61 -17.05 12.41
N MET A 295 6.47 -17.34 13.70
CA MET A 295 7.32 -16.73 14.73
C MET A 295 8.75 -17.27 14.62
N ARG A 296 9.72 -16.38 14.43
CA ARG A 296 11.11 -16.80 14.27
C ARG A 296 11.71 -17.23 15.61
N ARG A 297 12.12 -18.49 15.71
CA ARG A 297 12.99 -18.99 16.78
C ARG A 297 14.40 -19.17 16.22
N ARG A 298 15.43 -18.96 17.04
CA ARG A 298 16.82 -19.17 16.59
C ARG A 298 16.99 -20.63 16.15
N GLY A 299 17.34 -20.85 14.88
CA GLY A 299 17.69 -22.16 14.32
C GLY A 299 16.61 -22.87 13.49
N THR A 300 15.42 -22.29 13.30
CA THR A 300 14.44 -22.81 12.32
C THR A 300 14.89 -22.51 10.89
N LEU A 301 14.88 -23.54 10.03
CA LEU A 301 15.12 -23.38 8.60
C LEU A 301 13.93 -22.68 7.94
N ASP A 302 14.16 -21.50 7.37
CA ASP A 302 13.16 -20.60 6.77
C ASP A 302 12.68 -21.10 5.37
N SER A 303 12.56 -22.41 5.14
CA SER A 303 12.30 -22.95 3.79
C SER A 303 10.93 -22.54 3.28
N GLY A 304 10.89 -21.61 2.31
CA GLY A 304 9.65 -21.16 1.65
C GLY A 304 8.94 -19.99 2.33
N CYS A 305 9.47 -19.46 3.43
CA CYS A 305 9.00 -18.22 4.06
C CYS A 305 9.68 -16.99 3.44
N ILE A 306 9.01 -15.84 3.51
CA ILE A 306 9.60 -14.53 3.25
C ILE A 306 9.94 -13.90 4.59
N VAL A 307 11.17 -13.40 4.74
CA VAL A 307 11.64 -12.68 5.93
C VAL A 307 11.90 -11.21 5.62
N ALA A 308 12.01 -10.37 6.65
CA ALA A 308 12.26 -8.92 6.50
C ALA A 308 13.47 -8.61 5.60
N GLY A 309 14.52 -9.43 5.69
CA GLY A 309 15.75 -9.26 4.90
C GLY A 309 15.58 -9.56 3.41
N ASP A 310 14.45 -10.16 3.01
CA ASP A 310 14.10 -10.39 1.60
C ASP A 310 13.48 -9.14 0.96
N VAL A 311 13.10 -8.13 1.74
CA VAL A 311 12.52 -6.88 1.21
C VAL A 311 13.59 -6.03 0.53
N ASP A 312 13.36 -5.66 -0.73
CA ASP A 312 14.26 -4.82 -1.52
C ASP A 312 13.84 -3.35 -1.54
N SER A 313 12.55 -3.07 -1.39
CA SER A 313 12.03 -1.69 -1.38
C SER A 313 10.76 -1.56 -0.54
N VAL A 314 10.56 -0.38 0.02
CA VAL A 314 9.35 0.02 0.75
C VAL A 314 8.84 1.33 0.18
N ILE A 315 7.58 1.39 -0.22
CA ILE A 315 6.93 2.58 -0.76
C ILE A 315 5.87 3.06 0.23
N LEU A 316 5.88 4.34 0.56
CA LEU A 316 4.93 4.96 1.50
C LEU A 316 4.73 6.47 1.25
N PRO A 317 3.64 7.08 1.78
CA PRO A 317 3.48 8.53 1.86
C PRO A 317 4.69 9.23 2.50
N LYS A 318 5.03 10.43 2.03
CA LYS A 318 6.18 11.18 2.54
C LYS A 318 6.05 11.58 4.00
N ASP A 319 4.85 11.85 4.48
CA ASP A 319 4.56 12.36 5.81
C ASP A 319 4.09 11.26 6.78
N SER A 320 4.27 9.98 6.44
CA SER A 320 3.84 8.83 7.24
C SER A 320 4.97 7.87 7.61
N CYS A 321 6.19 8.37 7.79
CA CYS A 321 7.36 7.53 8.05
C CYS A 321 7.54 7.13 9.52
N GLY A 322 6.64 7.56 10.41
CA GLY A 322 6.73 7.35 11.87
C GLY A 322 6.19 6.00 12.35
N GLY A 323 5.57 5.21 11.47
CA GLY A 323 5.04 3.89 11.81
C GLY A 323 6.13 2.86 12.15
N ASP A 324 5.81 1.93 13.05
CA ASP A 324 6.76 0.95 13.59
C ASP A 324 7.43 0.11 12.50
N GLY A 325 6.67 -0.37 11.51
CA GLY A 325 7.22 -1.13 10.39
C GLY A 325 8.20 -0.33 9.53
N THR A 326 7.89 0.94 9.24
CA THR A 326 8.81 1.83 8.51
C THR A 326 10.11 2.05 9.27
N LEU A 327 10.00 2.35 10.57
CA LEU A 327 11.16 2.53 11.44
C LEU A 327 12.01 1.26 11.54
N ALA A 328 11.37 0.09 11.61
CA ALA A 328 12.05 -1.19 11.63
C ALA A 328 12.84 -1.45 10.34
N PHE A 329 12.22 -1.24 9.17
CA PHE A 329 12.91 -1.34 7.88
C PHE A 329 14.06 -0.34 7.75
N ALA A 330 13.87 0.90 8.18
CA ALA A 330 14.91 1.93 8.12
C ALA A 330 16.12 1.62 9.02
N ARG A 331 15.89 0.95 10.16
CA ARG A 331 16.91 0.54 11.14
C ARG A 331 17.53 -0.83 10.84
N ALA A 332 17.06 -1.53 9.81
CA ALA A 332 17.60 -2.84 9.42
C ALA A 332 19.12 -2.79 9.17
N ALA A 333 19.79 -3.92 9.41
CA ALA A 333 21.24 -4.02 9.21
C ALA A 333 21.63 -3.64 7.79
N ARG A 334 22.72 -2.87 7.62
CA ARG A 334 23.15 -2.28 6.33
C ARG A 334 23.17 -3.25 5.14
N LYS A 335 23.43 -4.55 5.36
CA LYS A 335 23.46 -5.56 4.29
C LYS A 335 22.08 -5.92 3.72
N HIS A 336 21.00 -5.64 4.45
CA HIS A 336 19.62 -6.00 4.10
C HIS A 336 18.67 -4.80 4.28
N LYS A 337 19.18 -3.57 4.16
CA LYS A 337 18.36 -2.37 4.29
C LYS A 337 17.61 -2.16 2.97
N PRO A 338 16.26 -2.18 2.96
CA PRO A 338 15.50 -1.92 1.74
C PRO A 338 15.63 -0.46 1.29
N LEU A 339 15.40 -0.21 0.00
CA LEU A 339 15.26 1.14 -0.53
C LEU A 339 13.92 1.73 -0.08
N ILE A 340 13.96 2.71 0.83
CA ILE A 340 12.77 3.45 1.26
C ILE A 340 12.44 4.53 0.22
N ILE A 341 11.23 4.50 -0.33
CA ILE A 341 10.75 5.41 -1.38
C ILE A 341 9.52 6.15 -0.84
N THR A 342 9.66 7.47 -0.67
CA THR A 342 8.55 8.30 -0.19
C THR A 342 7.90 9.07 -1.33
N VAL A 343 6.57 9.01 -1.41
CA VAL A 343 5.78 9.67 -2.47
C VAL A 343 5.26 11.03 -1.98
N GLN A 344 5.60 12.11 -2.69
CA GLN A 344 5.25 13.47 -2.30
C GLN A 344 3.77 13.80 -2.50
N GLU A 345 3.16 13.38 -3.61
CA GLU A 345 1.74 13.68 -3.89
C GLU A 345 0.76 12.95 -2.98
N ASN A 346 1.20 11.89 -2.29
CA ASN A 346 0.35 11.14 -1.38
C ASN A 346 0.42 11.77 0.02
N GLU A 347 -0.16 12.96 0.15
CA GLU A 347 -0.21 13.69 1.42
C GLU A 347 -1.19 13.03 2.39
N THR A 348 -0.91 13.16 3.69
CA THR A 348 -1.76 12.69 4.79
C THR A 348 -1.93 13.79 5.84
N VAL A 349 -2.73 13.54 6.87
CA VAL A 349 -2.86 14.46 8.02
C VAL A 349 -1.65 14.43 8.98
N LEU A 350 -0.70 13.52 8.75
CA LEU A 350 0.49 13.37 9.57
C LEU A 350 1.60 14.35 9.14
N ASP A 351 2.67 14.43 9.93
CA ASP A 351 3.88 15.20 9.61
C ASP A 351 5.14 14.37 9.92
N ASP A 352 5.04 13.07 9.74
CA ASP A 352 6.11 12.11 10.04
C ASP A 352 7.07 11.98 8.86
N THR A 353 7.83 13.04 8.58
CA THR A 353 8.78 13.07 7.45
C THR A 353 10.07 12.27 7.73
N PRO A 354 10.75 11.73 6.69
CA PRO A 354 11.99 10.97 6.84
C PRO A 354 13.05 11.69 7.68
N ASP A 355 13.20 13.00 7.48
CA ASP A 355 14.21 13.83 8.15
C ASP A 355 14.03 13.86 9.67
N LYS A 356 12.78 13.86 10.17
CA LYS A 356 12.47 13.84 11.61
C LYS A 356 12.93 12.55 12.30
N PHE A 357 13.02 11.46 11.55
CA PHE A 357 13.41 10.15 12.06
C PHE A 357 14.81 9.72 11.61
N GLY A 358 15.53 10.57 10.86
CA GLY A 358 16.85 10.23 10.30
C GLY A 358 16.80 9.07 9.29
N ILE A 359 15.69 8.94 8.56
CA ILE A 359 15.49 7.88 7.57
C ILE A 359 16.09 8.33 6.24
N GLU A 360 17.04 7.56 5.73
CA GLU A 360 17.53 7.71 4.36
C GLU A 360 16.47 7.18 3.39
N ALA A 361 15.74 8.10 2.75
CA ALA A 361 14.71 7.78 1.77
C ALA A 361 14.98 8.47 0.42
N LEU A 362 14.55 7.82 -0.66
CA LEU A 362 14.47 8.42 -1.99
C LEU A 362 13.09 9.06 -2.14
N SER A 363 13.04 10.39 -2.10
CA SER A 363 11.80 11.13 -2.34
C SER A 363 11.50 11.22 -3.84
N VAL A 364 10.27 10.85 -4.21
CA VAL A 364 9.73 10.90 -5.58
C VAL A 364 8.45 11.72 -5.61
N SER A 365 8.11 12.28 -6.77
CA SER A 365 6.94 13.15 -6.87
C SER A 365 5.62 12.37 -6.81
N ASN A 366 5.56 11.20 -7.45
CA ASN A 366 4.32 10.45 -7.65
C ASN A 366 4.55 8.93 -7.70
N TYR A 367 3.45 8.16 -7.68
CA TYR A 367 3.53 6.69 -7.73
C TYR A 367 4.11 6.13 -9.04
N TRP A 368 3.99 6.85 -10.17
CA TRP A 368 4.61 6.43 -11.42
C TRP A 368 6.14 6.45 -11.32
N GLU A 369 6.69 7.52 -10.72
CA GLU A 369 8.11 7.61 -10.44
C GLU A 369 8.53 6.54 -9.42
N ALA A 370 7.75 6.30 -8.36
CA ALA A 370 8.03 5.24 -7.38
C ALA A 370 8.17 3.86 -8.04
N ILE A 371 7.25 3.52 -8.95
CA ILE A 371 7.26 2.27 -9.71
C ILE A 371 8.46 2.22 -10.68
N GLY A 372 8.78 3.35 -11.33
CA GLY A 372 9.97 3.48 -12.18
C GLY A 372 11.28 3.28 -11.41
N VAL A 373 11.35 3.78 -10.17
CA VAL A 373 12.47 3.53 -9.24
C VAL A 373 12.58 2.05 -8.92
N VAL A 374 11.47 1.38 -8.60
CA VAL A 374 11.46 -0.07 -8.35
C VAL A 374 11.95 -0.85 -9.57
N ALA A 375 11.49 -0.50 -10.76
CA ALA A 375 11.94 -1.14 -12.00
C ALA A 375 13.45 -0.97 -12.23
N ALA A 376 13.98 0.24 -12.01
CA ALA A 376 15.41 0.52 -12.11
C ALA A 376 16.22 -0.26 -11.05
N HIS A 377 15.75 -0.25 -9.80
CA HIS A 377 16.41 -0.93 -8.69
C HIS A 377 16.46 -2.44 -8.91
N LYS A 378 15.35 -3.06 -9.34
CA LYS A 378 15.28 -4.49 -9.72
C LYS A 378 16.26 -4.83 -10.86
N ALA A 379 16.40 -3.94 -11.84
CA ALA A 379 17.37 -4.11 -12.93
C ALA A 379 18.83 -4.00 -12.46
N GLY A 380 19.10 -3.50 -11.24
CA GLY A 380 20.44 -3.21 -10.74
C GLY A 380 20.98 -1.87 -11.25
N VAL A 381 20.10 -0.97 -11.68
CA VAL A 381 20.42 0.38 -12.14
C VAL A 381 20.22 1.35 -10.99
N ASN A 382 21.21 2.21 -10.72
CA ASN A 382 21.06 3.31 -9.78
C ASN A 382 19.96 4.27 -10.30
N PRO A 383 18.83 4.45 -9.60
CA PRO A 383 17.72 5.29 -10.07
C PRO A 383 18.14 6.75 -10.35
N LYS A 384 19.15 7.27 -9.62
CA LYS A 384 19.67 8.63 -9.87
C LYS A 384 20.31 8.78 -11.26
N ALA A 385 20.81 7.70 -11.87
CA ALA A 385 21.37 7.73 -13.22
C ALA A 385 20.32 8.00 -14.31
N LEU A 386 19.04 7.71 -14.03
CA LEU A 386 17.93 7.97 -14.94
C LEU A 386 17.44 9.42 -14.87
N ARG A 387 17.92 10.20 -13.89
CA ARG A 387 17.59 11.62 -13.76
C ARG A 387 18.62 12.44 -14.54
N ARG A 388 18.16 13.40 -15.35
CA ARG A 388 19.03 14.30 -16.14
C ARG A 388 20.21 14.88 -15.36
N LYS A 389 19.98 15.26 -14.10
CA LYS A 389 21.00 15.85 -13.20
C LYS A 389 21.49 14.91 -12.09
N GLY A 390 21.02 13.65 -12.06
CA GLY A 390 21.24 12.79 -10.89
C GLY A 390 22.67 12.27 -10.74
N ILE A 391 23.48 12.35 -11.80
CA ILE A 391 24.92 12.04 -11.80
C ILE A 391 25.81 13.27 -12.00
N ASP A 392 25.25 14.48 -11.97
CA ASP A 392 26.03 15.71 -12.18
C ASP A 392 27.12 15.92 -11.12
N HIS A 393 26.94 15.37 -9.92
CA HIS A 393 27.92 15.39 -8.84
C HIS A 393 29.19 14.57 -9.14
N LEU A 394 29.16 13.69 -10.16
CA LEU A 394 30.33 12.95 -10.64
C LEU A 394 31.19 13.76 -11.62
N LYS A 395 30.70 14.93 -12.08
CA LYS A 395 31.53 15.85 -12.86
C LYS A 395 32.69 16.27 -11.98
N SER A 396 33.91 15.82 -12.31
CA SER A 396 35.12 16.32 -11.66
C SER A 396 35.09 17.85 -11.68
N PRO A 397 35.53 18.54 -10.62
CA PRO A 397 35.76 19.98 -10.72
C PRO A 397 36.64 20.15 -11.94
N GLN A 398 36.14 20.82 -12.98
CA GLN A 398 36.93 21.17 -14.13
C GLN A 398 38.17 21.83 -13.55
N ARG A 399 39.33 21.16 -13.67
CA ARG A 399 40.59 21.87 -13.62
C ARG A 399 40.40 22.93 -14.69
N PHE A 400 40.22 24.18 -14.28
CA PHE A 400 40.39 25.30 -15.17
C PHE A 400 41.74 25.05 -15.83
N CYS A 401 41.72 24.57 -17.06
CA CYS A 401 42.88 24.71 -17.94
C CYS A 401 43.04 26.22 -18.01
N SER A 402 43.95 26.75 -17.20
CA SER A 402 44.45 28.10 -17.38
C SER A 402 44.91 28.15 -18.83
N ALA A 403 44.11 28.78 -19.68
CA ALA A 403 44.59 29.21 -20.97
C ALA A 403 45.75 30.14 -20.65
N ARG A 404 46.99 29.63 -20.73
CA ARG A 404 48.16 30.49 -20.83
C ARG A 404 48.00 31.21 -22.15
N SER A 405 47.43 32.41 -22.09
CA SER A 405 47.54 33.40 -23.14
C SER A 405 49.02 33.64 -23.36
N SER A 406 49.56 33.09 -24.44
CA SER A 406 50.85 33.49 -24.99
C SER A 406 50.66 34.83 -25.69
N ASP A 407 50.88 35.93 -24.98
CA ASP A 407 51.11 37.23 -25.60
C ASP A 407 52.57 37.69 -25.39
N PRO A 408 53.14 38.42 -26.36
CA PRO A 408 54.58 38.66 -26.44
C PRO A 408 55.00 39.88 -25.63
N ARG A 409 56.19 39.80 -25.02
CA ARG A 409 56.83 40.93 -24.32
C ARG A 409 57.18 42.07 -25.28
N PRO A 410 56.96 43.34 -24.90
CA PRO A 410 57.72 44.45 -25.46
C PRO A 410 58.86 44.89 -24.51
N SER A 411 59.94 45.32 -25.14
CA SER A 411 61.20 45.81 -24.60
C SER A 411 61.08 47.09 -23.77
N VAL A 412 61.85 47.17 -22.68
CA VAL A 412 62.05 48.36 -21.85
C VAL A 412 63.38 49.03 -22.18
N ARG A 413 63.39 50.36 -22.35
CA ARG A 413 64.48 51.26 -21.89
C ARG A 413 63.92 52.63 -21.44
N PRO A 414 64.63 53.33 -20.53
CA PRO A 414 64.10 54.20 -19.44
C PRO A 414 64.26 55.72 -19.80
N PRO A 415 64.11 56.76 -18.92
CA PRO A 415 64.23 56.79 -17.44
C PRO A 415 63.38 57.82 -16.64
N VAL A 416 63.68 57.87 -15.32
CA VAL A 416 63.70 59.03 -14.38
C VAL A 416 62.70 59.02 -13.20
N TYR A 417 63.31 59.02 -12.01
CA TYR A 417 62.89 59.45 -10.65
C TYR A 417 61.47 59.97 -10.40
N GLU A 418 60.81 59.46 -9.36
CA GLU A 418 60.51 60.23 -8.15
C GLU A 418 60.07 59.38 -6.94
N LYS A 419 60.12 60.01 -5.76
CA LYS A 419 60.21 59.46 -4.40
C LYS A 419 58.87 59.08 -3.77
N VAL A 420 58.93 58.04 -2.93
CA VAL A 420 58.37 57.91 -1.55
C VAL A 420 57.02 58.57 -1.25
N ASN A 421 56.02 57.76 -0.84
CA ASN A 421 55.32 58.04 0.42
C ASN A 421 54.83 56.77 1.13
N VAL A 422 54.98 56.78 2.45
CA VAL A 422 54.72 55.74 3.44
C VAL A 422 53.48 56.16 4.24
N GLN A 423 52.75 55.20 4.83
CA GLN A 423 51.59 55.33 5.76
C GLN A 423 50.22 55.44 5.02
N GLN A 424 49.18 54.64 5.31
CA GLN A 424 48.61 54.18 6.58
C GLN A 424 48.07 52.73 6.48
N LEU A 425 48.43 51.82 7.38
CA LEU A 425 47.75 51.51 8.66
C LEU A 425 46.44 50.72 8.45
N ALA A 426 46.47 49.39 8.35
CA ALA A 426 46.30 48.46 9.48
C ALA A 426 45.11 48.80 10.41
N ARG A 427 44.05 47.99 10.36
CA ARG A 427 43.38 47.38 11.53
C ARG A 427 42.19 46.50 11.11
N GLN A 428 42.44 45.20 11.09
CA GLN A 428 41.47 44.18 11.46
C GLN A 428 41.26 44.26 12.99
N ILE A 429 40.01 44.42 13.40
CA ILE A 429 39.35 43.61 14.44
C ILE A 429 38.03 43.17 13.82
#